data_AF-A6RAV4-F1
#
_entry.id   AF-A6RAV4-F1
#
_cell.length_a   1.000
_cell.length_b   1.000
_cell.length_c   1.000
_cell.angle_alpha   90.00
_cell.angle_beta   90.00
_cell.angle_gamma   90.00
#
_symmetry.space_group_name_H-M   'P 1'
#
loop_
_entity.id
_entity.type
_entity.pdbx_description
1 polymer ?
#
loop_
_entity_poly.entity_id
_entity_poly.type
_entity_poly.pdbx_seq_one_letter_code
_entity_poly.pdbx_strand_id
1 'polypeptide(L)'
;MKDWKADYERHVTLAFSVGNIKGFSDVERILFITHGYGQVIPVTAREVYVRDEECFNIDWVESMQRNPNSFELATAKLSAGMEGITPAMLSDYLDKHIDSEGSFEKFVEEYFTGTPFLTQMLKSTFRYYSRTKLPVIRKALKLILAYNLTTHVTMAEGVGELEDFNGKVDDETSRYNGKIMAPVMINFQIKYGLATMWRELQKDVLEELSALYSSVYSGDKLKNWPTIFLLASILLAVWEEMQFDCHYRVPDAAAADKFCTDMETTPVGVIVGLFQAISQKLPAFTEWDSSKHHHLLGSNVDVCDTMTEVRQHVTKYGTILRKQCIASATTDIPFT
;
A
#
# COMPACT_ATOMS: atom_id res chain seq x y z
N MET A 1 -5.16 17.49 3.62
CA MET A 1 -5.49 16.30 4.43
C MET A 1 -4.65 16.31 5.70
N LYS A 2 -5.29 16.35 6.86
CA LYS A 2 -4.65 16.50 8.19
C LYS A 2 -4.51 15.16 8.96
N ASP A 3 -4.86 14.01 8.39
CA ASP A 3 -5.10 12.78 9.18
C ASP A 3 -3.90 11.85 9.44
N TRP A 4 -2.73 12.06 8.82
CA TRP A 4 -1.53 11.31 9.21
C TRP A 4 -1.00 11.72 10.58
N LYS A 5 -1.46 12.87 11.08
CA LYS A 5 -1.22 13.28 12.45
C LYS A 5 -1.80 12.27 13.43
N ALA A 6 -2.79 11.44 13.09
CA ALA A 6 -3.29 10.40 14.00
C ALA A 6 -2.31 9.21 14.13
N ASP A 7 -1.70 8.72 13.04
CA ASP A 7 -0.66 7.69 13.09
C ASP A 7 0.66 8.24 13.64
N TYR A 8 1.03 9.47 13.25
CA TYR A 8 2.15 10.21 13.84
C TYR A 8 1.91 10.48 15.32
N GLU A 9 0.74 10.94 15.75
CA GLU A 9 0.43 11.20 17.15
C GLU A 9 0.35 9.87 17.92
N ARG A 10 -0.24 8.79 17.40
CA ARG A 10 -0.21 7.48 18.09
C ARG A 10 1.21 7.02 18.42
N HIS A 11 2.15 7.15 17.47
CA HIS A 11 3.51 6.65 17.65
C HIS A 11 4.49 7.70 18.25
N VAL A 12 4.19 9.00 18.13
CA VAL A 12 5.01 10.10 18.67
C VAL A 12 4.55 10.55 20.06
N THR A 13 3.27 10.42 20.40
CA THR A 13 2.74 11.02 21.66
C THR A 13 2.86 10.17 22.91
N LEU A 14 3.25 8.90 22.86
CA LEU A 14 3.37 8.15 24.12
C LEU A 14 4.76 8.22 24.79
N ALA A 15 5.88 8.43 24.09
CA ALA A 15 7.18 8.55 24.79
C ALA A 15 8.41 9.10 24.01
N PHE A 16 8.36 9.27 22.68
CA PHE A 16 9.53 9.72 21.89
C PHE A 16 9.48 11.20 21.53
N SER A 17 9.78 12.05 22.51
CA SER A 17 10.14 13.44 22.23
C SER A 17 11.65 13.57 21.98
N VAL A 18 12.07 14.51 21.13
CA VAL A 18 13.51 14.87 20.98
C VAL A 18 14.12 15.23 22.35
N GLY A 19 13.31 15.76 23.28
CA GLY A 19 13.71 16.04 24.65
C GLY A 19 14.04 14.81 25.52
N ASN A 20 13.62 13.61 25.10
CA ASN A 20 13.94 12.35 25.77
C ASN A 20 15.34 11.83 25.40
N ILE A 21 15.89 12.22 24.25
CA ILE A 21 17.19 11.72 23.76
C ILE A 21 18.35 12.43 24.48
N LYS A 22 19.26 11.65 25.07
CA LYS A 22 20.52 12.11 25.69
C LYS A 22 21.70 12.09 24.73
N GLY A 23 21.72 11.15 23.80
CA GLY A 23 22.81 10.96 22.85
C GLY A 23 22.71 9.65 22.09
N PHE A 24 23.71 9.39 21.26
CA PHE A 24 23.83 8.18 20.46
C PHE A 24 25.22 7.57 20.66
N SER A 25 25.33 6.26 20.48
CA SER A 25 26.63 5.61 20.39
C SER A 25 27.34 5.99 19.08
N ASP A 26 28.68 6.04 19.15
CA ASP A 26 29.55 6.21 17.97
C ASP A 26 29.75 4.88 17.21
N VAL A 27 29.27 3.77 17.77
CA VAL A 27 29.34 2.45 17.13
C VAL A 27 28.07 2.22 16.31
N GLU A 28 28.26 2.03 15.00
CA GLU A 28 27.19 1.68 14.08
C GLU A 28 27.30 0.21 13.62
N ARG A 29 26.15 -0.42 13.39
CA ARG A 29 26.04 -1.78 12.83
C ARG A 29 24.95 -1.84 11.79
N ILE A 30 25.03 -2.79 10.86
CA ILE A 30 23.98 -2.99 9.85
C ILE A 30 22.94 -3.95 10.39
N LEU A 31 21.67 -3.53 10.38
CA LEU A 31 20.51 -4.39 10.59
C LEU A 31 19.79 -4.61 9.25
N PHE A 32 19.31 -5.83 9.00
CA PHE A 32 18.47 -6.10 7.85
C PHE A 32 17.01 -6.05 8.27
N ILE A 33 16.32 -4.99 7.85
CA ILE A 33 14.93 -4.74 8.24
C ILE A 33 14.00 -5.20 7.13
N THR A 34 12.91 -5.88 7.48
CA THR A 34 11.98 -6.45 6.52
C THR A 34 10.54 -6.29 6.98
N HIS A 35 9.60 -6.31 6.04
CA HIS A 35 8.17 -6.51 6.35
C HIS A 35 7.79 -8.01 6.29
N GLY A 36 8.75 -8.89 5.96
CA GLY A 36 8.55 -10.35 5.84
C GLY A 36 8.30 -10.84 4.41
N TYR A 37 8.38 -9.96 3.41
CA TYR A 37 7.92 -10.26 2.04
C TYR A 37 9.07 -10.63 1.08
N GLY A 38 10.13 -11.23 1.61
CA GLY A 38 11.29 -11.68 0.83
C GLY A 38 12.28 -10.58 0.42
N GLN A 39 12.01 -9.32 0.78
CA GLN A 39 12.93 -8.20 0.55
C GLN A 39 13.35 -7.56 1.87
N VAL A 40 14.60 -7.13 1.93
CA VAL A 40 15.19 -6.48 3.11
C VAL A 40 15.75 -5.08 2.78
N ILE A 41 15.73 -4.21 3.78
CA ILE A 41 16.33 -2.87 3.81
C ILE A 41 17.54 -2.96 4.75
N PRO A 42 18.78 -2.82 4.26
CA PRO A 42 19.93 -2.69 5.14
C PRO A 42 19.88 -1.30 5.79
N VAL A 43 19.80 -1.25 7.12
CA VAL A 43 19.74 -0.02 7.92
C VAL A 43 20.96 0.02 8.82
N THR A 44 21.80 1.01 8.63
CA THR A 44 22.83 1.36 9.61
C THR A 44 22.14 1.82 10.88
N ALA A 45 22.44 1.19 12.01
CA ALA A 45 21.79 1.38 13.29
C ALA A 45 22.82 1.64 14.39
N ARG A 46 22.45 2.47 15.35
CA ARG A 46 23.27 2.82 16.51
C ARG A 46 22.43 2.85 17.77
N GLU A 47 23.07 2.59 18.89
CA GLU A 47 22.42 2.70 20.19
C GLU A 47 21.99 4.14 20.47
N VAL A 48 20.80 4.30 21.04
CA VAL A 48 20.24 5.59 21.46
C VAL A 48 20.05 5.61 22.97
N TYR A 49 20.60 6.63 23.61
CA TYR A 49 20.49 6.84 25.04
C TYR A 49 19.34 7.80 25.33
N VAL A 50 18.39 7.40 26.16
CA VAL A 50 17.20 8.19 26.51
C VAL A 50 17.11 8.46 28.02
N ARG A 51 16.22 9.37 28.44
CA ARG A 51 15.90 9.62 29.85
C ARG A 51 14.89 8.61 30.38
N ASP A 52 13.87 8.33 29.57
CA ASP A 52 12.80 7.40 29.84
C ASP A 52 12.85 6.26 28.82
N GLU A 53 13.03 5.04 29.32
CA GLU A 53 13.18 3.82 28.52
C GLU A 53 11.84 3.12 28.22
N GLU A 54 10.72 3.57 28.80
CA GLU A 54 9.39 3.04 28.50
C GLU A 54 8.94 3.38 27.06
N CYS A 55 9.76 4.10 26.32
CA CYS A 55 9.51 4.45 24.93
C CYS A 55 9.71 3.30 23.94
N PHE A 56 10.50 2.27 24.24
CA PHE A 56 10.94 1.30 23.22
C PHE A 56 9.94 0.20 22.86
N ASN A 57 8.65 0.37 23.19
CA ASN A 57 7.61 -0.60 22.88
C ASN A 57 7.10 -0.43 21.45
N ILE A 58 6.91 -1.55 20.75
CA ILE A 58 6.17 -1.63 19.50
C ILE A 58 4.85 -2.34 19.75
N ASP A 59 3.76 -1.78 19.24
CA ASP A 59 2.44 -2.40 19.25
C ASP A 59 1.99 -2.77 17.83
N TRP A 60 1.22 -3.84 17.74
CA TRP A 60 0.53 -4.22 16.50
C TRP A 60 -0.73 -5.01 16.77
N VAL A 61 -1.55 -5.11 15.73
CA VAL A 61 -2.84 -5.81 15.77
C VAL A 61 -2.87 -6.83 14.66
N GLU A 62 -3.25 -8.06 15.01
CA GLU A 62 -3.49 -9.14 14.04
C GLU A 62 -4.99 -9.36 13.88
N SER A 63 -5.58 -8.67 12.89
CA SER A 63 -7.01 -8.70 12.62
C SER A 63 -7.36 -9.72 11.54
N MET A 64 -7.53 -10.97 11.93
CA MET A 64 -8.21 -11.99 11.09
C MET A 64 -9.51 -12.51 11.75
N GLN A 65 -9.92 -11.94 12.90
CA GLN A 65 -11.05 -12.43 13.69
C GLN A 65 -11.87 -11.28 14.31
N ARG A 66 -13.12 -11.58 14.72
CA ARG A 66 -14.05 -10.63 15.38
C ARG A 66 -13.49 -9.96 16.64
N ASN A 67 -12.51 -10.59 17.30
CA ASN A 67 -11.73 -10.00 18.38
C ASN A 67 -10.27 -9.94 17.90
N PRO A 68 -9.77 -8.76 17.50
CA PRO A 68 -8.39 -8.64 17.05
C PRO A 68 -7.42 -8.87 18.20
N ASN A 69 -6.37 -9.66 17.98
CA ASN A 69 -5.31 -9.84 18.97
C ASN A 69 -4.39 -8.63 18.90
N SER A 70 -4.27 -7.91 20.02
CA SER A 70 -3.32 -6.81 20.18
C SER A 70 -2.09 -7.31 20.91
N PHE A 71 -0.92 -6.95 20.40
CA PHE A 71 0.37 -7.30 20.97
C PHE A 71 1.16 -6.03 21.25
N GLU A 72 1.95 -6.06 22.32
CA GLU A 72 2.91 -5.02 22.68
C GLU A 72 4.20 -5.69 23.11
N LEU A 73 5.33 -5.19 22.62
CA LEU A 73 6.64 -5.79 22.87
C LEU A 73 7.73 -4.73 22.97
N ALA A 74 8.60 -4.85 23.98
CA ALA A 74 9.79 -4.02 24.09
C ALA A 74 10.84 -4.42 23.05
N THR A 75 11.40 -3.43 22.35
CA THR A 75 12.41 -3.62 21.29
C THR A 75 13.79 -3.10 21.72
N ALA A 76 14.83 -3.46 20.96
CA ALA A 76 16.18 -2.96 21.21
C ALA A 76 16.28 -1.43 21.13
N LYS A 77 17.16 -0.84 21.95
CA LYS A 77 17.42 0.61 22.06
C LYS A 77 18.25 1.14 20.89
N LEU A 78 17.76 0.95 19.67
CA LEU A 78 18.47 1.28 18.44
C LEU A 78 17.68 2.28 17.61
N SER A 79 18.38 3.26 17.08
CA SER A 79 17.90 4.20 16.07
C SER A 79 18.67 3.99 14.78
N ALA A 80 18.14 4.47 13.65
CA ALA A 80 18.93 4.63 12.46
C ALA A 80 20.17 5.51 12.74
N GLY A 81 21.24 5.23 12.00
CA GLY A 81 22.54 5.90 12.06
C GLY A 81 22.47 7.36 11.62
N MET A 82 23.63 8.00 11.46
CA MET A 82 23.69 9.43 11.14
C MET A 82 22.95 9.83 9.85
N GLU A 83 22.98 8.98 8.83
CA GLU A 83 22.30 9.23 7.55
C GLU A 83 20.78 9.02 7.62
N GLY A 84 20.30 8.36 8.69
CA GLY A 84 18.90 7.99 8.83
C GLY A 84 18.43 7.02 7.73
N ILE A 85 17.12 6.99 7.51
CA ILE A 85 16.51 6.20 6.43
C ILE A 85 16.20 7.13 5.26
N THR A 86 16.95 6.97 4.18
CA THR A 86 16.85 7.88 3.03
C THR A 86 15.71 7.51 2.09
N PRO A 87 15.12 8.49 1.36
CA PRO A 87 14.12 8.19 0.33
C PRO A 87 14.63 7.25 -0.77
N ALA A 88 15.94 7.30 -1.09
CA ALA A 88 16.56 6.41 -2.07
C ALA A 88 16.53 4.95 -1.60
N MET A 89 16.88 4.67 -0.34
CA MET A 89 16.82 3.32 0.22
C MET A 89 15.40 2.72 0.15
N LEU A 90 14.39 3.54 0.47
CA LEU A 90 12.99 3.12 0.42
C LEU A 90 12.49 2.97 -1.03
N SER A 91 12.94 3.83 -1.94
CA SER A 91 12.66 3.69 -3.38
C SER A 91 13.21 2.38 -3.93
N ASP A 92 14.47 2.06 -3.64
CA ASP A 92 15.11 0.82 -4.05
C ASP A 92 14.42 -0.40 -3.41
N TYR A 93 13.96 -0.27 -2.17
CA TYR A 93 13.19 -1.32 -1.50
C TYR A 93 11.87 -1.62 -2.22
N LEU A 94 11.12 -0.60 -2.60
CA LEU A 94 9.89 -0.75 -3.38
C LEU A 94 10.17 -1.32 -4.78
N ASP A 95 11.28 -0.89 -5.41
CA ASP A 95 11.69 -1.40 -6.71
C ASP A 95 12.04 -2.90 -6.65
N LYS A 96 12.71 -3.35 -5.59
CA LYS A 96 13.00 -4.78 -5.38
C LYS A 96 11.73 -5.64 -5.30
N HIS A 97 10.65 -5.13 -4.69
CA HIS A 97 9.35 -5.83 -4.66
C HIS A 97 8.72 -5.97 -6.04
N ILE A 98 9.03 -5.07 -6.98
CA ILE A 98 8.49 -5.08 -8.34
C ILE A 98 9.39 -5.90 -9.28
N ASP A 99 10.71 -5.74 -9.16
CA ASP A 99 11.67 -6.29 -10.12
C ASP A 99 12.10 -7.73 -9.79
N SER A 100 11.96 -8.18 -8.54
CA SER A 100 12.28 -9.55 -8.15
C SER A 100 11.18 -10.52 -8.60
N GLU A 101 11.58 -11.62 -9.24
CA GLU A 101 10.66 -12.60 -9.80
C GLU A 101 9.68 -13.15 -8.74
N GLY A 102 8.38 -13.05 -9.02
CA GLY A 102 7.30 -13.51 -8.14
C GLY A 102 7.11 -12.70 -6.85
N SER A 103 7.94 -11.68 -6.58
CA SER A 103 7.88 -10.91 -5.34
C SER A 103 6.59 -10.09 -5.24
N PHE A 104 6.18 -9.45 -6.34
CA PHE A 104 4.95 -8.66 -6.36
C PHE A 104 3.71 -9.55 -6.24
N GLU A 105 3.65 -10.67 -6.98
CA GLU A 105 2.53 -11.60 -6.88
C GLU A 105 2.41 -12.20 -5.48
N LYS A 106 3.53 -12.56 -4.85
CA LYS A 106 3.54 -13.04 -3.46
C LYS A 106 3.02 -11.98 -2.50
N PHE A 107 3.45 -10.73 -2.66
CA PHE A 107 2.91 -9.60 -1.88
C PHE A 107 1.38 -9.52 -2.01
N VAL A 108 0.87 -9.56 -3.25
CA VAL A 108 -0.58 -9.46 -3.52
C VAL A 108 -1.36 -10.69 -3.02
N GLU A 109 -0.75 -11.87 -2.97
CA GLU A 109 -1.42 -13.11 -2.52
C GLU A 109 -1.45 -13.27 -1.02
N GLU A 110 -0.35 -12.97 -0.34
CA GLU A 110 -0.17 -13.28 1.08
C GLU A 110 -0.51 -12.10 2.00
N TYR A 111 -0.46 -10.87 1.50
CA TYR A 111 -0.48 -9.67 2.37
C TYR A 111 -1.46 -8.59 1.96
N PHE A 112 -1.71 -8.41 0.66
CA PHE A 112 -2.74 -7.46 0.23
C PHE A 112 -4.12 -7.95 0.68
N THR A 113 -4.74 -7.24 1.62
CA THR A 113 -6.03 -7.61 2.25
C THR A 113 -7.24 -7.09 1.48
N GLY A 114 -7.09 -6.75 0.20
CA GLY A 114 -8.20 -6.32 -0.65
C GLY A 114 -9.09 -7.46 -1.12
N THR A 115 -10.17 -7.09 -1.81
CA THR A 115 -11.12 -8.07 -2.35
C THR A 115 -10.47 -8.97 -3.41
N PRO A 116 -10.96 -10.21 -3.62
CA PRO A 116 -10.45 -11.09 -4.67
C PRO A 116 -10.44 -10.45 -6.07
N PHE A 117 -11.35 -9.52 -6.33
CA PHE A 117 -11.37 -8.74 -7.57
C PHE A 117 -10.16 -7.79 -7.65
N LEU A 118 -9.91 -6.99 -6.61
CA LEU A 118 -8.77 -6.08 -6.55
C LEU A 118 -7.43 -6.84 -6.63
N THR A 119 -7.31 -7.96 -5.92
CA THR A 119 -6.14 -8.84 -5.99
C THR A 119 -5.84 -9.25 -7.43
N GLN A 120 -6.86 -9.67 -8.20
CA GLN A 120 -6.66 -10.04 -9.60
C GLN A 120 -6.34 -8.83 -10.48
N MET A 121 -6.98 -7.69 -10.25
CA MET A 121 -6.70 -6.44 -10.95
C MET A 121 -5.26 -5.95 -10.76
N LEU A 122 -4.71 -6.06 -9.54
CA LEU A 122 -3.30 -5.76 -9.27
C LEU A 122 -2.37 -6.69 -10.03
N LYS A 123 -2.66 -8.00 -10.07
CA LYS A 123 -1.90 -8.97 -10.87
C LYS A 123 -1.96 -8.66 -12.37
N SER A 124 -3.14 -8.32 -12.91
CA SER A 124 -3.28 -7.89 -14.31
C SER A 124 -2.42 -6.66 -14.60
N THR A 125 -2.44 -5.69 -13.67
CA THR A 125 -1.68 -4.44 -13.81
C THR A 125 -0.17 -4.70 -13.79
N PHE A 126 0.29 -5.56 -12.87
CA PHE A 126 1.69 -5.97 -12.81
C PHE A 126 2.12 -6.73 -14.07
N ARG A 127 1.33 -7.69 -14.55
CA ARG A 127 1.59 -8.38 -15.82
C ARG A 127 1.69 -7.41 -16.99
N TYR A 128 0.79 -6.43 -17.07
CA TYR A 128 0.82 -5.40 -18.10
C TYR A 128 2.10 -4.56 -18.02
N TYR A 129 2.50 -4.14 -16.82
CA TYR A 129 3.78 -3.47 -16.61
C TYR A 129 4.96 -4.35 -17.02
N SER A 130 4.96 -5.64 -16.66
CA SER A 130 6.05 -6.56 -16.99
C SER A 130 6.28 -6.70 -18.49
N ARG A 131 5.22 -6.60 -19.30
CA ARG A 131 5.32 -6.61 -20.77
C ARG A 131 5.70 -5.25 -21.37
N THR A 132 5.12 -4.16 -20.86
CA THR A 132 5.22 -2.83 -21.49
C THR A 132 6.31 -1.93 -20.90
N LYS A 133 6.73 -2.20 -19.67
CA LYS A 133 7.67 -1.40 -18.85
C LYS A 133 7.32 0.09 -18.76
N LEU A 134 6.03 0.42 -18.84
CA LEU A 134 5.57 1.81 -18.76
C LEU A 134 5.90 2.42 -17.38
N PRO A 135 6.66 3.53 -17.31
CA PRO A 135 7.07 4.15 -16.06
C PRO A 135 5.90 4.56 -15.16
N VAL A 136 4.80 5.04 -15.75
CA VAL A 136 3.60 5.46 -15.00
C VAL A 136 2.94 4.29 -14.26
N ILE A 137 2.91 3.09 -14.86
CA ILE A 137 2.39 1.90 -14.18
C ILE A 137 3.34 1.48 -13.06
N ARG A 138 4.67 1.58 -13.27
CA ARG A 138 5.65 1.35 -12.20
C ARG A 138 5.40 2.26 -10.99
N LYS A 139 5.19 3.56 -11.21
CA LYS A 139 4.85 4.52 -10.14
C LYS A 139 3.59 4.09 -9.38
N ALA A 140 2.54 3.66 -10.08
CA ALA A 140 1.31 3.18 -9.45
C ALA A 140 1.51 1.87 -8.65
N LEU A 141 2.34 0.95 -9.14
CA LEU A 141 2.70 -0.26 -8.38
C LEU A 141 3.52 0.08 -7.12
N LYS A 142 4.42 1.07 -7.20
CA LYS A 142 5.14 1.58 -6.01
C LYS A 142 4.18 2.25 -5.03
N LEU A 143 3.17 2.97 -5.51
CA LEU A 143 2.15 3.62 -4.69
C LEU A 143 1.42 2.61 -3.79
N ILE A 144 0.87 1.54 -4.37
CA ILE A 144 0.13 0.53 -3.60
C ILE A 144 1.03 -0.19 -2.58
N LEU A 145 2.27 -0.50 -2.96
CA LEU A 145 3.26 -1.09 -2.06
C LEU A 145 3.61 -0.13 -0.91
N ALA A 146 3.94 1.12 -1.23
CA ALA A 146 4.34 2.11 -0.23
C ALA A 146 3.23 2.37 0.79
N TYR A 147 1.98 2.46 0.34
CA TYR A 147 0.82 2.58 1.21
C TYR A 147 0.70 1.36 2.13
N ASN A 148 0.63 0.15 1.56
CA ASN A 148 0.47 -1.08 2.32
C ASN A 148 1.60 -1.33 3.32
N LEU A 149 2.85 -1.03 2.96
CA LEU A 149 3.98 -1.23 3.86
C LEU A 149 3.93 -0.28 5.07
N THR A 150 3.28 0.89 4.97
CA THR A 150 3.10 1.78 6.14
C THR A 150 2.21 1.19 7.23
N THR A 151 1.29 0.31 6.84
CA THR A 151 0.30 -0.26 7.76
C THR A 151 0.81 -1.48 8.51
N HIS A 152 1.98 -2.01 8.13
CA HIS A 152 2.55 -3.24 8.68
C HIS A 152 3.75 -2.98 9.59
N VAL A 153 3.99 -3.87 10.55
CA VAL A 153 5.22 -3.85 11.36
C VAL A 153 6.42 -4.36 10.58
N THR A 154 7.61 -3.97 11.04
CA THR A 154 8.89 -4.44 10.50
C THR A 154 9.61 -5.36 11.49
N MET A 155 10.40 -6.28 10.96
CA MET A 155 11.22 -7.25 11.67
C MET A 155 12.70 -7.04 11.36
N ALA A 156 13.57 -7.47 12.27
CA ALA A 156 15.00 -7.59 12.05
C ALA A 156 15.36 -9.04 11.67
N GLU A 157 16.10 -9.20 10.58
CA GLU A 157 16.64 -10.49 10.13
C GLU A 157 18.18 -10.51 10.22
N GLY A 158 18.75 -11.72 10.26
CA GLY A 158 20.20 -11.92 10.28
C GLY A 158 20.88 -11.52 11.59
N VAL A 159 20.11 -11.33 12.67
CA VAL A 159 20.64 -11.17 14.02
C VAL A 159 21.16 -12.54 14.49
N GLY A 160 22.45 -12.62 14.84
CA GLY A 160 23.08 -13.89 15.20
C GLY A 160 22.54 -14.48 16.51
N GLU A 161 22.53 -15.81 16.61
CA GLU A 161 22.01 -16.56 17.79
C GLU A 161 22.74 -16.26 19.11
N LEU A 162 23.91 -15.62 19.04
CA LEU A 162 24.74 -15.27 20.19
C LEU A 162 24.50 -13.85 20.72
N GLU A 163 23.74 -13.01 20.01
CA GLU A 163 23.34 -11.69 20.50
C GLU A 163 21.99 -11.78 21.21
N ASP A 164 21.96 -11.37 22.48
CA ASP A 164 20.71 -11.19 23.23
C ASP A 164 19.99 -9.94 22.68
N PHE A 165 19.23 -10.14 21.60
CA PHE A 165 18.57 -9.07 20.87
C PHE A 165 17.11 -8.96 21.30
N ASN A 166 16.81 -7.91 22.07
CA ASN A 166 15.46 -7.62 22.53
C ASN A 166 14.48 -7.40 21.37
N GLY A 167 13.25 -7.88 21.54
CA GLY A 167 12.18 -7.77 20.55
C GLY A 167 11.78 -9.09 19.91
N LYS A 168 12.21 -10.24 20.44
CA LYS A 168 11.70 -11.54 20.02
C LYS A 168 10.25 -11.73 20.48
N VAL A 169 9.40 -12.15 19.55
CA VAL A 169 8.00 -12.51 19.83
C VAL A 169 7.96 -13.95 20.33
N ASP A 170 7.61 -14.13 21.60
CA ASP A 170 7.49 -15.47 22.22
C ASP A 170 6.02 -15.94 22.34
N ASP A 171 5.06 -15.12 21.89
CA ASP A 171 3.64 -15.48 21.90
C ASP A 171 3.31 -16.47 20.77
N GLU A 172 2.95 -17.70 21.14
CA GLU A 172 2.61 -18.78 20.21
C GLU A 172 1.38 -18.49 19.34
N THR A 173 0.53 -17.55 19.74
CA THR A 173 -0.68 -17.16 19.03
C THR A 173 -0.43 -16.08 17.98
N SER A 174 0.71 -15.40 18.03
CA SER A 174 1.10 -14.41 17.02
C SER A 174 1.61 -15.08 15.75
N ARG A 175 1.21 -14.56 14.59
CA ARG A 175 1.81 -14.96 13.29
C ARG A 175 3.31 -14.67 13.20
N TYR A 176 3.81 -13.82 14.09
CA TYR A 176 5.22 -13.44 14.18
C TYR A 176 5.99 -14.22 15.26
N ASN A 177 5.41 -15.28 15.84
CA ASN A 177 6.10 -16.15 16.80
C ASN A 177 7.51 -16.54 16.31
N GLY A 178 8.52 -16.32 17.16
CA GLY A 178 9.93 -16.60 16.90
C GLY A 178 10.64 -15.55 16.02
N LYS A 179 9.93 -14.53 15.52
CA LYS A 179 10.53 -13.40 14.81
C LYS A 179 11.00 -12.32 15.78
N ILE A 180 11.97 -11.53 15.34
CA ILE A 180 12.50 -10.38 16.08
C ILE A 180 11.92 -9.12 15.46
N MET A 181 11.15 -8.35 16.21
CA MET A 181 10.63 -7.06 15.78
C MET A 181 11.76 -6.06 15.59
N ALA A 182 11.65 -5.22 14.56
CA ALA A 182 12.59 -4.14 14.34
C ALA A 182 12.51 -3.14 15.50
N PRO A 183 13.64 -2.50 15.88
CA PRO A 183 13.63 -1.42 16.86
C PRO A 183 12.58 -0.36 16.53
N VAL A 184 11.76 0.02 17.51
CA VAL A 184 10.59 0.89 17.27
C VAL A 184 10.95 2.21 16.56
N MET A 185 12.13 2.79 16.87
CA MET A 185 12.59 4.01 16.22
C MET A 185 12.92 3.81 14.73
N ILE A 186 13.47 2.65 14.36
CA ILE A 186 13.74 2.29 12.96
C ILE A 186 12.42 2.00 12.23
N ASN A 187 11.54 1.20 12.84
CA ASN A 187 10.19 0.94 12.31
C ASN A 187 9.44 2.25 12.02
N PHE A 188 9.49 3.20 12.96
CA PHE A 188 8.88 4.52 12.80
C PHE A 188 9.48 5.30 11.62
N GLN A 189 10.81 5.36 11.50
CA GLN A 189 11.46 6.08 10.39
C GLN A 189 11.13 5.47 9.03
N ILE A 190 11.06 4.13 8.92
CA ILE A 190 10.64 3.45 7.68
C ILE A 190 9.20 3.84 7.33
N LYS A 191 8.28 3.69 8.29
CA LYS A 191 6.86 4.04 8.09
C LYS A 191 6.70 5.51 7.69
N TYR A 192 7.40 6.43 8.35
CA TYR A 192 7.36 7.84 8.03
C TYR A 192 7.88 8.14 6.60
N GLY A 193 9.01 7.54 6.23
CA GLY A 193 9.58 7.70 4.89
C GLY A 193 8.65 7.16 3.81
N LEU A 194 8.10 5.95 4.00
CA LEU A 194 7.11 5.36 3.09
C LEU A 194 5.82 6.19 3.03
N ALA A 195 5.39 6.75 4.15
CA ALA A 195 4.23 7.62 4.23
C ALA A 195 4.42 8.90 3.39
N THR A 196 5.63 9.46 3.40
CA THR A 196 5.98 10.60 2.57
C THR A 196 5.97 10.20 1.09
N MET A 197 6.61 9.08 0.75
CA MET A 197 6.72 8.60 -0.62
C MET A 197 5.38 8.24 -1.26
N TRP A 198 4.48 7.54 -0.57
CA TRP A 198 3.21 7.16 -1.19
C TRP A 198 2.36 8.40 -1.53
N ARG A 199 2.46 9.49 -0.76
CA ARG A 199 1.74 10.75 -1.06
C ARG A 199 2.30 11.45 -2.29
N GLU A 200 3.63 11.49 -2.41
CA GLU A 200 4.29 11.99 -3.61
C GLU A 200 3.90 11.15 -4.83
N LEU A 201 3.97 9.82 -4.70
CA LEU A 201 3.55 8.89 -5.76
C LEU A 201 2.06 9.05 -6.12
N GLN A 202 1.18 9.25 -5.13
CA GLN A 202 -0.25 9.47 -5.37
C GLN A 202 -0.47 10.74 -6.20
N LYS A 203 0.19 11.83 -5.81
CA LYS A 203 0.14 13.10 -6.54
C LYS A 203 0.65 12.92 -7.97
N ASP A 204 1.83 12.32 -8.14
CA ASP A 204 2.43 12.08 -9.46
C ASP A 204 1.53 11.21 -10.35
N VAL A 205 0.96 10.12 -9.80
CA VAL A 205 0.06 9.23 -10.54
C VAL A 205 -1.24 9.94 -10.95
N LEU A 206 -1.80 10.81 -10.09
CA LEU A 206 -2.98 11.62 -10.42
C LEU A 206 -2.68 12.65 -11.52
N GLU A 207 -1.51 13.30 -11.48
CA GLU A 207 -1.08 14.24 -12.52
C GLU A 207 -0.89 13.54 -13.88
N GLU A 208 -0.23 12.39 -13.89
CA GLU A 208 -0.04 11.57 -15.09
C GLU A 208 -1.38 11.06 -15.64
N LEU A 209 -2.27 10.60 -14.76
CA LEU A 209 -3.62 10.17 -15.13
C LEU A 209 -4.41 11.33 -15.77
N SER A 210 -4.35 12.53 -15.19
CA SER A 210 -4.98 13.74 -15.74
C SER A 210 -4.44 14.11 -17.12
N ALA A 211 -3.12 14.00 -17.32
CA ALA A 211 -2.48 14.23 -18.62
C ALA A 211 -2.92 13.19 -19.66
N LEU A 212 -2.95 11.90 -19.30
CA LEU A 212 -3.44 10.83 -20.16
C LEU A 212 -4.91 11.03 -20.55
N TYR A 213 -5.77 11.42 -19.59
CA TYR A 213 -7.16 11.75 -19.88
C TYR A 213 -7.28 12.90 -20.87
N SER A 214 -6.53 13.99 -20.66
CA SER A 214 -6.54 15.15 -21.55
C SER A 214 -6.18 14.78 -22.99
N SER A 215 -5.27 13.82 -23.18
CA SER A 215 -4.90 13.30 -24.52
C SER A 215 -6.06 12.62 -25.25
N VAL A 216 -6.96 11.94 -24.52
CA VAL A 216 -8.12 11.25 -25.12
C VAL A 216 -9.18 12.25 -25.62
N TYR A 217 -9.28 13.42 -24.98
CA TYR A 217 -10.19 14.49 -25.39
C TYR A 217 -9.64 15.33 -26.55
N SER A 218 -8.32 15.48 -26.66
CA SER A 218 -7.68 16.27 -27.73
C SER A 218 -7.60 15.54 -29.09
N GLY A 219 -8.21 14.37 -29.21
CA GLY A 219 -8.29 13.61 -30.48
C GLY A 219 -7.19 12.58 -30.67
N ASP A 220 -6.31 12.40 -29.68
CA ASP A 220 -5.39 11.28 -29.66
C ASP A 220 -6.21 9.99 -29.45
N LYS A 221 -6.01 9.00 -30.33
CA LYS A 221 -6.81 7.77 -30.37
C LYS A 221 -6.83 7.11 -28.99
N LEU A 222 -7.86 6.30 -28.69
CA LEU A 222 -8.10 5.53 -27.46
C LEU A 222 -6.93 4.63 -26.97
N LYS A 223 -5.76 4.70 -27.60
CA LYS A 223 -4.51 3.99 -27.31
C LYS A 223 -4.10 4.04 -25.83
N ASN A 224 -4.38 5.14 -25.13
CA ASN A 224 -4.01 5.33 -23.73
C ASN A 224 -5.06 4.80 -22.74
N TRP A 225 -6.23 4.38 -23.21
CA TRP A 225 -7.32 3.89 -22.37
C TRP A 225 -6.93 2.77 -21.40
N PRO A 226 -6.19 1.72 -21.84
CA PRO A 226 -5.80 0.64 -20.93
C PRO A 226 -4.93 1.16 -19.78
N THR A 227 -3.96 2.02 -20.08
CA THR A 227 -3.11 2.67 -19.07
C THR A 227 -3.96 3.48 -18.10
N ILE A 228 -4.86 4.33 -18.60
CA ILE A 228 -5.79 5.11 -17.80
C ILE A 228 -6.60 4.20 -16.86
N PHE A 229 -7.16 3.12 -17.39
CA PHE A 229 -7.98 2.18 -16.64
C PHE A 229 -7.20 1.50 -15.52
N LEU A 230 -5.98 1.03 -15.78
CA LEU A 230 -5.14 0.38 -14.78
C LEU A 230 -4.70 1.35 -13.68
N LEU A 231 -4.31 2.58 -14.04
CA LEU A 231 -3.93 3.61 -13.06
C LEU A 231 -5.09 3.96 -12.14
N ALA A 232 -6.27 4.20 -12.72
CA ALA A 232 -7.45 4.51 -11.93
C ALA A 232 -7.89 3.31 -11.07
N SER A 233 -7.71 2.07 -11.53
CA SER A 233 -7.97 0.87 -10.72
C SER A 233 -7.06 0.80 -9.49
N ILE A 234 -5.77 1.09 -9.62
CA ILE A 234 -4.84 1.16 -8.49
C ILE A 234 -5.21 2.30 -7.53
N LEU A 235 -5.52 3.49 -8.06
CA LEU A 235 -5.91 4.63 -7.22
C LEU A 235 -7.18 4.34 -6.41
N LEU A 236 -8.19 3.72 -7.04
CA LEU A 236 -9.40 3.29 -6.36
C LEU A 236 -9.10 2.23 -5.29
N ALA A 237 -8.20 1.29 -5.56
CA ALA A 237 -7.79 0.29 -4.57
C ALA A 237 -7.14 0.94 -3.33
N VAL A 238 -6.19 1.86 -3.54
CA VAL A 238 -5.56 2.61 -2.43
C VAL A 238 -6.59 3.42 -1.66
N TRP A 239 -7.56 4.03 -2.35
CA TRP A 239 -8.62 4.78 -1.68
C TRP A 239 -9.56 3.91 -0.85
N GLU A 240 -9.93 2.73 -1.34
CA GLU A 240 -10.72 1.77 -0.57
C GLU A 240 -9.98 1.36 0.71
N GLU A 241 -8.66 1.10 0.63
CA GLU A 241 -7.84 0.82 1.81
C GLU A 241 -7.78 2.03 2.77
N MET A 242 -7.64 3.25 2.25
CA MET A 242 -7.65 4.48 3.06
C MET A 242 -8.98 4.69 3.79
N GLN A 243 -10.11 4.44 3.13
CA GLN A 243 -11.43 4.55 3.74
C GLN A 243 -11.62 3.50 4.83
N PHE A 244 -11.21 2.25 4.55
CA PHE A 244 -11.22 1.17 5.54
C PHE A 244 -10.37 1.54 6.76
N ASP A 245 -9.12 1.93 6.56
CA ASP A 245 -8.23 2.32 7.65
C ASP A 245 -8.80 3.51 8.45
N CYS A 246 -9.41 4.49 7.79
CA CYS A 246 -10.03 5.62 8.47
C CYS A 246 -11.17 5.17 9.41
N HIS A 247 -12.04 4.28 8.94
CA HIS A 247 -13.19 3.80 9.71
C HIS A 247 -12.78 3.02 10.98
N TYR A 248 -11.67 2.27 10.92
CA TYR A 248 -11.23 1.43 12.06
C TYR A 248 -10.17 2.08 12.94
N ARG A 249 -9.41 3.06 12.44
CA ARG A 249 -8.28 3.65 13.17
C ARG A 249 -8.56 5.04 13.73
N VAL A 250 -9.53 5.78 13.19
CA VAL A 250 -9.87 7.11 13.69
C VAL A 250 -10.91 6.99 14.81
N PRO A 251 -10.59 7.40 16.05
CA PRO A 251 -11.53 7.30 17.17
C PRO A 251 -12.77 8.19 17.02
N ASP A 252 -12.65 9.29 16.28
CA ASP A 252 -13.74 10.22 15.99
C ASP A 252 -14.52 9.75 14.74
N ALA A 253 -15.65 9.09 14.97
CA ALA A 253 -16.52 8.59 13.91
C ALA A 253 -17.00 9.71 12.96
N ALA A 254 -17.26 10.92 13.47
CA ALA A 254 -17.73 12.03 12.64
C ALA A 254 -16.62 12.54 11.70
N ALA A 255 -15.37 12.56 12.17
CA ALA A 255 -14.21 12.88 11.34
C ALA A 255 -13.98 11.79 10.27
N ALA A 256 -14.14 10.52 10.64
CA ALA A 256 -14.02 9.39 9.72
C ALA A 256 -15.10 9.44 8.62
N ASP A 257 -16.37 9.63 8.99
CA ASP A 257 -17.49 9.72 8.05
C ASP A 257 -17.32 10.90 7.08
N LYS A 258 -16.89 12.04 7.60
CA LYS A 258 -16.59 13.21 6.76
C LYS A 258 -15.47 12.91 5.76
N PHE A 259 -14.38 12.30 6.21
CA PHE A 259 -13.26 11.93 5.34
C PHE A 259 -13.71 10.98 4.23
N CYS A 260 -14.45 9.91 4.58
CA CYS A 260 -14.99 8.97 3.61
C CYS A 260 -15.92 9.66 2.60
N THR A 261 -16.80 10.56 3.06
CA THR A 261 -17.70 11.34 2.20
C THR A 261 -16.93 12.26 1.24
N ASP A 262 -15.93 12.98 1.74
CA ASP A 262 -15.08 13.87 0.94
C ASP A 262 -14.31 13.07 -0.15
N MET A 263 -13.88 11.85 0.18
CA MET A 263 -13.23 10.92 -0.75
C MET A 263 -14.17 10.37 -1.83
N GLU A 264 -15.39 9.98 -1.47
CA GLU A 264 -16.39 9.46 -2.41
C GLU A 264 -16.84 10.53 -3.42
N THR A 265 -17.10 11.73 -2.92
CA THR A 265 -17.71 12.81 -3.71
C THR A 265 -16.76 13.44 -4.72
N THR A 266 -15.48 13.58 -4.38
CA THR A 266 -14.54 14.34 -5.22
C THR A 266 -13.59 13.43 -6.01
N PRO A 267 -12.59 12.76 -5.41
CA PRO A 267 -11.67 11.90 -6.18
C PRO A 267 -12.35 10.71 -6.89
N VAL A 268 -13.19 9.95 -6.17
CA VAL A 268 -13.86 8.76 -6.73
C VAL A 268 -14.90 9.18 -7.77
N GLY A 269 -15.75 10.15 -7.44
CA GLY A 269 -16.73 10.71 -8.37
C GLY A 269 -16.11 11.20 -9.69
N VAL A 270 -14.95 11.88 -9.62
CA VAL A 270 -14.21 12.31 -10.81
C VAL A 270 -13.72 11.12 -11.62
N ILE A 271 -13.08 10.13 -11.00
CA ILE A 271 -12.59 8.94 -11.73
C ILE A 271 -13.75 8.15 -12.36
N VAL A 272 -14.86 7.96 -11.64
CA VAL A 272 -16.05 7.25 -12.16
C VAL A 272 -16.69 8.01 -13.31
N GLY A 273 -16.84 9.34 -13.19
CA GLY A 273 -17.37 10.17 -14.27
C GLY A 273 -16.49 10.15 -15.52
N LEU A 274 -15.17 10.14 -15.33
CA LEU A 274 -14.19 10.01 -16.43
C LEU A 274 -14.26 8.64 -17.11
N PHE A 275 -14.44 7.56 -16.33
CA PHE A 275 -14.68 6.23 -16.88
C PHE A 275 -15.95 6.16 -17.71
N GLN A 276 -17.05 6.75 -17.22
CA GLN A 276 -18.31 6.80 -17.96
C GLN A 276 -18.13 7.52 -19.31
N ALA A 277 -17.44 8.65 -19.33
CA ALA A 277 -17.21 9.42 -20.56
C ALA A 277 -16.42 8.67 -21.63
N ILE A 278 -15.38 7.90 -21.24
CA ILE A 278 -14.61 7.11 -22.22
C ILE A 278 -15.30 5.78 -22.55
N SER A 279 -16.05 5.18 -21.63
CA SER A 279 -16.80 3.95 -21.88
C SER A 279 -17.84 4.11 -23.00
N GLN A 280 -18.28 5.32 -23.32
CA GLN A 280 -19.15 5.58 -24.48
C GLN A 280 -18.44 5.35 -25.83
N LYS A 281 -17.10 5.35 -25.86
CA LYS A 281 -16.29 5.19 -27.07
C LYS A 281 -15.72 3.77 -27.25
N LEU A 282 -15.97 2.88 -26.28
CA LEU A 282 -15.47 1.51 -26.27
C LEU A 282 -16.62 0.55 -25.94
N PRO A 283 -16.56 -0.72 -26.39
CA PRO A 283 -17.54 -1.70 -25.93
C PRO A 283 -17.43 -1.88 -24.41
N ALA A 284 -18.54 -2.29 -23.78
CA ALA A 284 -18.51 -2.64 -22.37
C ALA A 284 -17.48 -3.76 -22.13
N PHE A 285 -16.82 -3.80 -20.96
CA PHE A 285 -15.82 -4.83 -20.65
C PHE A 285 -16.36 -6.25 -20.83
N THR A 286 -17.64 -6.50 -20.49
CA THR A 286 -18.30 -7.80 -20.68
C THR A 286 -18.43 -8.22 -22.15
N GLU A 287 -18.44 -7.25 -23.05
CA GLU A 287 -18.59 -7.42 -24.51
C GLU A 287 -17.24 -7.37 -25.24
N TRP A 288 -16.14 -7.09 -24.51
CA TRP A 288 -14.81 -7.03 -25.10
C TRP A 288 -14.44 -8.34 -25.80
N ASP A 289 -13.97 -8.23 -27.04
CA ASP A 289 -13.57 -9.35 -27.89
C ASP A 289 -12.38 -8.88 -28.72
N SER A 290 -11.19 -9.35 -28.37
CA SER A 290 -9.95 -8.95 -29.02
C SER A 290 -9.95 -9.26 -30.52
N SER A 291 -10.65 -10.30 -30.98
CA SER A 291 -10.73 -10.61 -32.41
C SER A 291 -11.52 -9.58 -33.22
N LYS A 292 -12.45 -8.86 -32.57
CA LYS A 292 -13.33 -7.87 -33.20
C LYS A 292 -12.89 -6.44 -32.93
N HIS A 293 -12.43 -6.17 -31.71
CA HIS A 293 -12.24 -4.83 -31.18
C HIS A 293 -10.78 -4.37 -31.14
N HIS A 294 -9.80 -5.22 -31.50
CA HIS A 294 -8.38 -4.88 -31.45
C HIS A 294 -8.03 -3.57 -32.20
N HIS A 295 -8.69 -3.31 -33.33
CA HIS A 295 -8.45 -2.13 -34.16
C HIS A 295 -8.73 -0.79 -33.44
N LEU A 296 -9.62 -0.79 -32.44
CA LEU A 296 -9.95 0.41 -31.63
C LEU A 296 -8.75 0.89 -30.79
N LEU A 297 -7.85 -0.02 -30.45
CA LEU A 297 -6.67 0.22 -29.61
C LEU A 297 -5.36 0.00 -30.37
N GLY A 298 -5.40 0.20 -31.69
CA GLY A 298 -4.21 0.11 -32.56
C GLY A 298 -3.66 -1.31 -32.72
N SER A 299 -4.48 -2.33 -32.45
CA SER A 299 -4.10 -3.75 -32.53
C SER A 299 -2.91 -4.13 -31.64
N ASN A 300 -2.69 -3.40 -30.55
CA ASN A 300 -1.63 -3.70 -29.59
C ASN A 300 -2.00 -4.99 -28.81
N VAL A 301 -1.13 -6.00 -28.90
CA VAL A 301 -1.36 -7.32 -28.30
C VAL A 301 -1.43 -7.23 -26.77
N ASP A 302 -0.47 -6.55 -26.14
CA ASP A 302 -0.43 -6.41 -24.67
C ASP A 302 -1.68 -5.77 -24.11
N VAL A 303 -2.23 -4.80 -24.84
CA VAL A 303 -3.48 -4.12 -24.54
C VAL A 303 -4.67 -5.06 -24.70
N CYS A 304 -4.76 -5.77 -25.81
CA CYS A 304 -5.86 -6.71 -26.07
C CYS A 304 -5.90 -7.85 -25.05
N ASP A 305 -4.74 -8.39 -24.69
CA ASP A 305 -4.60 -9.43 -23.68
C ASP A 305 -5.07 -8.92 -22.31
N THR A 306 -4.64 -7.71 -21.93
CA THR A 306 -5.06 -7.10 -20.66
C THR A 306 -6.56 -6.86 -20.61
N MET A 307 -7.14 -6.29 -21.67
CA MET A 307 -8.59 -6.07 -21.75
C MET A 307 -9.38 -7.39 -21.70
N THR A 308 -8.85 -8.46 -22.29
CA THR A 308 -9.43 -9.80 -22.22
C THR A 308 -9.37 -10.35 -20.80
N GLU A 309 -8.25 -10.16 -20.11
CA GLU A 309 -8.07 -10.57 -18.72
C GLU A 309 -9.04 -9.82 -17.79
N VAL A 310 -9.14 -8.50 -17.94
CA VAL A 310 -10.07 -7.65 -17.19
C VAL A 310 -11.52 -8.09 -17.42
N ARG A 311 -11.90 -8.41 -18.67
CA ARG A 311 -13.23 -8.97 -18.98
C ARG A 311 -13.49 -10.26 -18.20
N GLN A 312 -12.51 -11.16 -18.12
CA GLN A 312 -12.65 -12.42 -17.39
C GLN A 312 -12.87 -12.15 -15.90
N HIS A 313 -12.11 -11.22 -15.30
CA HIS A 313 -12.29 -10.82 -13.90
C HIS A 313 -13.66 -10.19 -13.66
N VAL A 314 -14.07 -9.22 -14.47
CA VAL A 314 -15.40 -8.59 -14.39
C VAL A 314 -16.52 -9.61 -14.55
N THR A 315 -16.37 -10.60 -15.43
CA THR A 315 -17.38 -11.64 -15.63
C THR A 315 -17.46 -12.58 -14.42
N LYS A 316 -16.30 -12.97 -13.86
CA LYS A 316 -16.20 -13.88 -12.71
C LYS A 316 -16.72 -13.24 -11.43
N TYR A 317 -16.37 -11.98 -11.17
CA TYR A 317 -16.68 -11.29 -9.92
C TYR A 317 -17.87 -10.34 -10.03
N GLY A 318 -18.38 -10.06 -11.24
CA GLY A 318 -19.42 -9.04 -11.49
C GLY A 318 -20.78 -9.31 -10.82
N THR A 319 -21.08 -10.54 -10.45
CA THR A 319 -22.28 -10.87 -9.66
C THR A 319 -22.09 -10.50 -8.18
N ILE A 320 -20.88 -10.67 -7.66
CA ILE A 320 -20.52 -10.32 -6.27
C ILE A 320 -20.46 -8.80 -6.15
N LEU A 321 -19.79 -8.13 -7.09
CA LEU A 321 -19.69 -6.67 -7.14
C LEU A 321 -21.07 -6.00 -7.22
N ARG A 322 -21.99 -6.54 -8.04
CA ARG A 322 -23.37 -6.01 -8.13
C ARG A 322 -24.17 -6.19 -6.84
N LYS A 323 -24.00 -7.31 -6.13
CA LYS A 323 -24.66 -7.51 -4.83
C LYS A 323 -24.12 -6.55 -3.76
N GLN A 324 -22.82 -6.27 -3.77
CA GLN A 324 -22.18 -5.32 -2.84
C GLN A 324 -22.60 -3.86 -3.12
N CYS A 325 -22.67 -3.43 -4.39
CA CYS A 325 -23.18 -2.08 -4.72
C CYS A 325 -24.66 -1.88 -4.37
N ILE A 326 -25.49 -2.93 -4.42
CA ILE A 326 -26.89 -2.84 -3.99
C ILE A 326 -26.97 -2.75 -2.45
N ALA A 327 -26.13 -3.51 -1.74
CA ALA A 327 -26.06 -3.46 -0.28
C ALA A 327 -25.59 -2.09 0.25
N SER A 328 -24.66 -1.41 -0.43
CA SER A 328 -24.23 -0.05 -0.05
C SER A 328 -25.27 1.03 -0.38
N ALA A 329 -26.12 0.82 -1.40
CA ALA A 329 -27.14 1.78 -1.82
C ALA A 329 -28.49 1.63 -1.08
N THR A 330 -28.69 0.55 -0.35
CA THR A 330 -29.91 0.29 0.43
C THR A 330 -29.56 0.03 1.88
N THR A 331 -29.50 1.11 2.67
CA THR A 331 -29.74 1.17 4.14
C THR A 331 -29.12 0.08 5.01
N ASP A 332 -28.30 0.47 5.99
CA ASP A 332 -28.15 -0.22 7.29
C ASP A 332 -28.32 -1.75 7.25
N ILE A 333 -27.28 -2.51 6.94
CA ILE A 333 -27.33 -3.97 7.16
C ILE A 333 -26.11 -4.43 7.96
N PRO A 334 -26.34 -5.08 9.11
CA PRO A 334 -25.29 -5.62 9.98
C PRO A 334 -24.58 -6.81 9.33
N PHE A 335 -23.33 -7.00 9.76
CA PHE A 335 -22.45 -8.15 9.57
C PHE A 335 -23.14 -9.50 9.28
N THR A 336 -22.69 -10.17 8.22
CA THR A 336 -22.59 -11.64 8.16
C THR A 336 -21.29 -12.06 7.52
#